data_AF-A0A703RNB7-F1
#
_entry.id   AF-A0A703RNB7-F1
#
_cell.length_a   1.000
_cell.length_b   1.000
_cell.length_c   1.000
_cell.angle_alpha   90.00
_cell.angle_beta   90.00
_cell.angle_gamma   90.00
#
_symmetry.space_group_name_H-M   'P 1'
#
loop_
_entity.id
_entity.type
_entity.pdbx_description
1 polymer ?
#
loop_
_entity_poly.entity_id
_entity_poly.type
_entity_poly.pdbx_seq_one_letter_code
_entity_poly.pdbx_strand_id
1 'polypeptide(L)'
;MPLHYTELALNRSESRHDPTLVHFSNIFHHRWLTQFWQAWRSAQSAGGGLDKPEHDRFAFYIASLSGQDLRESAESPLSDHVRLAASAHLVRESRNPDGLAATLAHYFSVPFAMKEFALHWITVANDEITRLGTPAQSSVLGNGALIGQAVPDMQYKFRLIIGPLTLEDYLRFLPGGNNLPVLTELVRTFIGFEYCWEIELQLKPHAAPPAVIGGAQRLGWTAWAGKAMHDRPVTGMIFEPEHGLTN
;
A
#
# COMPACT_ATOMS: atom_id res chain seq x y z
N MET A 1 -25.77 30.78 -36.86
CA MET A 1 -25.71 30.87 -38.32
C MET A 1 -25.90 32.32 -38.75
N PRO A 2 -25.41 32.74 -39.93
CA PRO A 2 -25.76 34.04 -40.50
C PRO A 2 -27.28 34.23 -40.55
N LEU A 3 -27.77 35.44 -40.26
CA LEU A 3 -29.20 35.74 -40.05
C LEU A 3 -30.10 35.21 -41.18
N HIS A 4 -29.69 35.42 -42.43
CA HIS A 4 -30.45 35.02 -43.62
C HIS A 4 -30.68 33.50 -43.74
N TYR A 5 -29.74 32.67 -43.26
CA TYR A 5 -29.92 31.21 -43.27
C TYR A 5 -30.88 30.76 -42.16
N THR A 6 -30.84 31.42 -41.00
CA THR A 6 -31.75 31.13 -39.88
C THR A 6 -33.18 31.52 -40.25
N GLU A 7 -33.39 32.67 -40.90
CA GLU A 7 -34.70 33.08 -41.43
C GLU A 7 -35.21 32.14 -42.53
N LEU A 8 -34.33 31.65 -43.42
CA LEU A 8 -34.69 30.65 -44.43
C LEU A 8 -35.12 29.33 -43.79
N ALA A 9 -34.41 28.89 -42.75
CA ALA A 9 -34.73 27.68 -42.00
C ALA A 9 -36.11 27.81 -41.33
N LEU A 10 -36.35 28.93 -40.64
CA LEU A 10 -37.60 29.21 -39.93
C LEU A 10 -38.80 29.32 -40.89
N ASN A 11 -38.65 30.07 -41.98
CA ASN A 11 -39.72 30.20 -42.99
C ASN A 11 -40.07 28.85 -43.64
N ARG A 12 -39.09 27.98 -43.89
CA ARG A 12 -39.35 26.64 -44.45
C ARG A 12 -40.01 25.71 -43.44
N SER A 13 -39.59 25.74 -42.18
CA SER A 13 -40.20 24.90 -41.14
C SER A 13 -41.63 25.35 -40.81
N GLU A 14 -41.87 26.66 -40.68
CA GLU A 14 -43.17 27.19 -40.22
C GLU A 14 -44.17 27.37 -41.37
N SER A 15 -43.76 27.95 -42.50
CA SER A 15 -44.70 28.24 -43.61
C SER A 15 -44.89 27.04 -44.53
N ARG A 16 -43.87 26.20 -44.71
CA ARG A 16 -43.87 25.10 -45.70
C ARG A 16 -43.86 23.71 -45.07
N HIS A 17 -43.83 23.62 -43.73
CA HIS A 17 -43.76 22.35 -42.99
C HIS A 17 -42.63 21.42 -43.48
N ASP A 18 -41.52 22.01 -43.96
CA ASP A 18 -40.38 21.30 -44.51
C ASP A 18 -39.18 21.40 -43.56
N PRO A 19 -38.89 20.35 -42.77
CA PRO A 19 -37.80 20.35 -41.81
C PRO A 19 -36.45 19.89 -42.41
N THR A 20 -36.36 19.67 -43.72
CA THR A 20 -35.16 19.09 -44.37
C THR A 20 -33.86 19.83 -44.06
N LEU A 21 -33.87 21.17 -44.15
CA LEU A 21 -32.70 22.01 -43.88
C LEU A 21 -32.24 21.91 -42.40
N VAL A 22 -33.20 21.84 -41.47
CA VAL A 22 -32.95 21.71 -40.04
C VAL A 22 -32.40 20.31 -39.74
N HIS A 23 -33.02 19.25 -40.29
CA HIS A 23 -32.52 17.88 -40.13
C HIS A 23 -31.12 17.69 -40.73
N PHE A 24 -30.86 18.25 -41.90
CA PHE A 24 -29.53 18.22 -42.52
C PHE A 24 -28.49 18.90 -41.62
N SER A 25 -28.81 20.09 -41.10
CA SER A 25 -27.92 20.80 -40.16
C SER A 25 -27.70 20.02 -38.86
N ASN A 26 -28.74 19.34 -38.37
CA ASN A 26 -28.67 18.50 -37.16
C ASN A 26 -27.71 17.31 -37.30
N ILE A 27 -27.45 16.79 -38.51
CA ILE A 27 -26.44 15.74 -38.72
C ILE A 27 -25.05 16.25 -38.31
N PHE A 28 -24.70 17.48 -38.70
CA PHE A 28 -23.43 18.10 -38.34
C PHE A 28 -23.38 18.45 -36.86
N HIS A 29 -24.44 19.04 -36.32
CA HIS A 29 -24.52 19.37 -34.89
C HIS A 29 -24.43 18.14 -34.00
N HIS A 30 -25.13 17.05 -34.34
CA HIS A 30 -25.08 15.80 -33.58
C HIS A 30 -23.68 15.20 -33.57
N ARG A 31 -23.03 15.09 -34.73
CA ARG A 31 -21.66 14.54 -34.82
C ARG A 31 -20.65 15.43 -34.09
N TRP A 32 -20.74 16.75 -34.24
CA TRP A 32 -19.85 17.69 -33.55
C TRP A 32 -20.01 17.62 -32.03
N LEU A 33 -21.25 17.66 -31.51
CA LEU A 33 -21.52 17.54 -30.07
C LEU A 33 -21.04 16.20 -29.52
N THR A 34 -21.27 15.10 -30.25
CA THR A 34 -20.81 13.77 -29.85
C THR A 34 -19.28 13.73 -29.75
N GLN A 35 -18.57 14.25 -30.74
CA GLN A 35 -17.10 14.31 -30.74
C GLN A 35 -16.57 15.24 -29.64
N PHE A 36 -17.20 16.39 -29.43
CA PHE A 36 -16.87 17.30 -28.34
C PHE A 36 -17.01 16.61 -26.98
N TRP A 37 -18.12 15.91 -26.75
CA TRP A 37 -18.34 15.16 -25.51
C TRP A 37 -17.37 13.99 -25.35
N GLN A 38 -17.03 13.27 -26.42
CA GLN A 38 -16.02 12.21 -26.38
C GLN A 38 -14.64 12.75 -26.03
N ALA A 39 -14.21 13.86 -26.64
CA ALA A 39 -12.94 14.50 -26.33
C ALA A 39 -12.90 14.98 -24.87
N TRP A 40 -13.95 15.69 -24.41
CA TRP A 40 -14.07 16.12 -23.02
C TRP A 40 -14.03 14.93 -22.05
N ARG A 41 -14.82 13.88 -22.32
CA ARG A 41 -14.87 12.67 -21.49
C ARG A 41 -13.51 11.95 -21.45
N SER A 42 -12.79 11.92 -22.57
CA SER A 42 -11.48 11.25 -22.64
C SER A 42 -10.39 11.93 -21.80
N ALA A 43 -10.54 13.22 -21.52
CA ALA A 43 -9.63 13.97 -20.64
C ALA A 43 -9.99 13.84 -19.14
N GLN A 44 -11.14 13.23 -18.81
CA GLN A 44 -11.61 13.07 -17.45
C GLN A 44 -11.28 11.67 -16.91
N SER A 45 -10.62 11.62 -15.76
CA SER A 45 -10.32 10.36 -15.07
C SER A 45 -11.61 9.67 -14.57
N ALA A 46 -12.48 10.41 -13.88
CA ALA A 46 -13.67 9.84 -13.24
C ALA A 46 -14.77 9.39 -14.22
N GLY A 47 -15.09 10.21 -15.23
CA GLY A 47 -16.20 9.93 -16.15
C GLY A 47 -15.84 9.03 -17.35
N GLY A 48 -14.55 8.79 -17.60
CA GLY A 48 -14.04 8.06 -18.76
C GLY A 48 -13.55 6.65 -18.43
N GLY A 49 -12.67 6.54 -17.43
CA GLY A 49 -11.91 5.33 -17.10
C GLY A 49 -12.51 4.51 -15.96
N LEU A 50 -12.83 5.12 -14.82
CA LEU A 50 -13.25 4.37 -13.62
C LEU A 50 -14.57 3.60 -13.80
N ASP A 51 -15.52 4.15 -14.56
CA ASP A 51 -16.79 3.47 -14.86
C ASP A 51 -16.62 2.29 -15.85
N LYS A 52 -15.50 2.22 -16.57
CA LYS A 52 -15.22 1.22 -17.59
C LYS A 52 -13.77 0.74 -17.47
N PRO A 53 -13.49 -0.24 -16.59
CA PRO A 53 -12.12 -0.69 -16.30
C PRO A 53 -11.31 -1.06 -17.55
N GLU A 54 -11.97 -1.66 -18.54
CA GLU A 54 -11.36 -2.04 -19.83
C GLU A 54 -10.81 -0.85 -20.65
N HIS A 55 -11.23 0.37 -20.33
CA HIS A 55 -10.87 1.60 -21.03
C HIS A 55 -10.16 2.62 -20.11
N ASP A 56 -9.72 2.22 -18.91
CA ASP A 56 -9.04 3.12 -17.98
C ASP A 56 -7.58 3.39 -18.40
N ARG A 57 -7.43 4.29 -19.36
CA ARG A 57 -6.12 4.78 -19.81
C ARG A 57 -5.40 5.59 -18.73
N PHE A 58 -6.14 6.21 -17.81
CA PHE A 58 -5.54 7.06 -16.78
C PHE A 58 -4.77 6.19 -15.78
N ALA A 59 -5.41 5.14 -15.26
CA ALA A 59 -4.76 4.16 -14.40
C ALA A 59 -3.53 3.54 -15.07
N PHE A 60 -3.63 3.17 -16.35
CA PHE A 60 -2.51 2.65 -17.13
C PHE A 60 -1.31 3.62 -17.18
N TYR A 61 -1.55 4.92 -17.44
CA TYR A 61 -0.45 5.89 -17.48
C TYR A 61 0.17 6.14 -16.11
N ILE A 62 -0.63 6.19 -15.04
CA ILE A 62 -0.10 6.32 -13.68
C ILE A 62 0.73 5.09 -13.28
N ALA A 63 0.24 3.87 -13.58
CA ALA A 63 0.98 2.64 -13.36
C ALA A 63 2.32 2.64 -14.12
N SER A 64 2.29 3.04 -15.40
CA SER A 64 3.50 3.12 -16.23
C SER A 64 4.53 4.10 -15.68
N LEU A 65 4.08 5.23 -15.10
CA LEU A 65 4.96 6.21 -14.47
C LEU A 65 5.61 5.69 -13.19
N SER A 66 4.90 4.87 -12.41
CA SER A 66 5.42 4.24 -11.19
C SER A 66 6.10 2.89 -11.45
N GLY A 67 6.26 2.48 -12.72
CA GLY A 67 6.89 1.22 -13.10
C GLY A 67 6.06 -0.03 -12.76
N GLN A 68 4.76 0.12 -12.56
CA GLN A 68 3.83 -0.96 -12.23
C GLN A 68 3.14 -1.50 -13.49
N ASP A 69 2.94 -2.81 -13.55
CA ASP A 69 2.02 -3.45 -14.49
C ASP A 69 0.78 -3.96 -13.73
N LEU A 70 -0.38 -3.35 -14.01
CA LEU A 70 -1.64 -3.73 -13.37
C LEU A 70 -2.07 -5.16 -13.74
N ARG A 71 -1.56 -5.72 -14.85
CA ARG A 71 -1.86 -7.10 -15.25
C ARG A 71 -1.20 -8.13 -14.35
N GLU A 72 -0.04 -7.80 -13.79
CA GLU A 72 0.70 -8.65 -12.84
C GLU A 72 0.04 -8.65 -11.45
N SER A 73 -0.85 -7.69 -11.20
CA SER A 73 -1.54 -7.54 -9.91
C SER A 73 -2.85 -8.33 -9.82
N ALA A 74 -3.25 -9.07 -10.86
CA ALA A 74 -4.55 -9.75 -10.90
C ALA A 74 -4.76 -10.84 -9.81
N GLU A 75 -3.67 -11.44 -9.31
CA GLU A 75 -3.70 -12.45 -8.25
C GLU A 75 -3.46 -11.88 -6.84
N SER A 76 -3.32 -10.56 -6.74
CA SER A 76 -3.04 -9.86 -5.49
C SER A 76 -4.29 -9.67 -4.62
N PRO A 77 -4.19 -9.79 -3.28
CA PRO A 77 -5.25 -9.35 -2.37
C PRO A 77 -5.42 -7.81 -2.33
N LEU A 78 -4.48 -7.04 -2.87
CA LEU A 78 -4.51 -5.59 -2.94
C LEU A 78 -5.17 -5.09 -4.23
N SER A 79 -6.16 -4.20 -4.09
CA SER A 79 -6.77 -3.53 -5.25
C SER A 79 -5.80 -2.60 -5.98
N ASP A 80 -5.86 -2.60 -7.31
CA ASP A 80 -5.06 -1.73 -8.19
C ASP A 80 -5.10 -0.25 -7.80
N HIS A 81 -6.27 0.27 -7.43
CA HIS A 81 -6.39 1.68 -7.05
C HIS A 81 -5.58 2.04 -5.81
N VAL A 82 -5.35 1.09 -4.91
CA VAL A 82 -4.50 1.29 -3.72
C VAL A 82 -3.04 1.38 -4.14
N ARG A 83 -2.60 0.53 -5.07
CA ARG A 83 -1.24 0.61 -5.66
C ARG A 83 -1.02 1.94 -6.38
N LEU A 84 -2.04 2.39 -7.12
CA LEU A 84 -2.00 3.67 -7.84
C LEU A 84 -2.01 4.86 -6.89
N ALA A 85 -2.75 4.80 -5.77
CA ALA A 85 -2.74 5.86 -4.75
C ALA A 85 -1.34 6.07 -4.15
N ALA A 86 -0.54 5.00 -4.05
CA ALA A 86 0.85 5.05 -3.61
C ALA A 86 1.81 5.63 -4.67
N SER A 87 1.40 5.78 -5.93
CA SER A 87 2.31 6.11 -7.04
C SER A 87 3.06 7.42 -6.86
N ALA A 88 2.48 8.41 -6.19
CA ALA A 88 3.17 9.68 -5.89
C ALA A 88 4.46 9.49 -5.07
N HIS A 89 4.51 8.45 -4.23
CA HIS A 89 5.69 8.09 -3.45
C HIS A 89 6.64 7.16 -4.22
N LEU A 90 6.11 6.35 -5.14
CA LEU A 90 6.88 5.34 -5.90
C LEU A 90 7.59 5.91 -7.13
N VAL A 91 7.10 7.00 -7.70
CA VAL A 91 7.77 7.71 -8.81
C VAL A 91 9.12 8.31 -8.37
N ARG A 92 9.33 8.49 -7.07
CA ARG A 92 10.57 9.03 -6.51
C ARG A 92 11.58 7.91 -6.34
N GLU A 93 12.83 8.19 -6.71
CA GLU A 93 13.94 7.25 -6.49
C GLU A 93 14.20 7.01 -4.99
N SER A 94 14.05 8.04 -4.16
CA SER A 94 14.23 7.94 -2.72
C SER A 94 12.93 7.51 -2.03
N ARG A 95 12.98 6.34 -1.39
CA ARG A 95 11.90 5.78 -0.56
C ARG A 95 11.91 6.44 0.83
N ASN A 96 11.02 7.41 1.04
CA ASN A 96 10.87 8.08 2.34
C ASN A 96 10.04 7.21 3.32
N PRO A 97 10.55 6.92 4.54
CA PRO A 97 9.78 6.37 5.65
C PRO A 97 8.39 6.98 5.86
N ASP A 98 8.28 8.32 5.84
CA ASP A 98 7.03 9.04 6.05
C ASP A 98 6.01 8.76 4.94
N GLY A 99 6.49 8.54 3.70
CA GLY A 99 5.61 8.23 2.56
C GLY A 99 4.94 6.88 2.70
N LEU A 100 5.69 5.87 3.15
CA LEU A 100 5.14 4.56 3.47
C LEU A 100 4.17 4.65 4.65
N ALA A 101 4.58 5.29 5.76
CA ALA A 101 3.74 5.44 6.93
C ALA A 101 2.43 6.20 6.63
N ALA A 102 2.48 7.28 5.86
CA ALA A 102 1.30 8.06 5.46
C ALA A 102 0.36 7.25 4.56
N THR A 103 0.90 6.50 3.61
CA THR A 103 0.10 5.66 2.71
C THR A 103 -0.62 4.55 3.48
N LEU A 104 0.09 3.87 4.38
CA LEU A 104 -0.48 2.85 5.25
C LEU A 104 -1.54 3.43 6.19
N ALA A 105 -1.27 4.61 6.78
CA ALA A 105 -2.21 5.29 7.65
C ALA A 105 -3.49 5.69 6.92
N HIS A 106 -3.37 6.16 5.68
CA HIS A 106 -4.52 6.49 4.84
C HIS A 106 -5.36 5.24 4.52
N TYR A 107 -4.70 4.14 4.13
CA TYR A 107 -5.40 2.92 3.73
C TYR A 107 -6.11 2.22 4.91
N PHE A 108 -5.41 2.01 6.03
CA PHE A 108 -5.96 1.29 7.18
C PHE A 108 -6.73 2.18 8.16
N SER A 109 -6.70 3.51 7.99
CA SER A 109 -7.33 4.48 8.91
C SER A 109 -6.83 4.35 10.36
N VAL A 110 -5.57 3.95 10.55
CA VAL A 110 -4.90 3.86 11.86
C VAL A 110 -3.54 4.54 11.79
N PRO A 111 -2.97 5.03 12.90
CA PRO A 111 -1.67 5.68 12.86
C PRO A 111 -0.55 4.67 12.59
N PHE A 112 0.39 5.05 11.72
CA PHE A 112 1.63 4.32 11.46
C PHE A 112 2.81 5.25 11.71
N ALA A 113 3.88 4.69 12.28
CA ALA A 113 5.18 5.34 12.37
C ALA A 113 6.28 4.33 12.02
N MET A 114 7.43 4.84 11.61
CA MET A 114 8.58 4.00 11.29
C MET A 114 9.73 4.33 12.22
N LYS A 115 10.41 3.28 12.69
CA LYS A 115 11.70 3.39 13.36
C LYS A 115 12.75 2.76 12.47
N GLU A 116 13.57 3.61 11.89
CA GLU A 116 14.71 3.22 11.07
C GLU A 116 15.83 2.59 11.93
N PHE A 117 16.70 1.82 11.29
CA PHE A 117 17.89 1.21 11.89
C PHE A 117 17.59 0.40 13.16
N ALA A 118 16.62 -0.50 13.08
CA ALA A 118 16.30 -1.41 14.15
C ALA A 118 17.41 -2.46 14.32
N LEU A 119 17.86 -2.67 15.56
CA LEU A 119 18.84 -3.71 15.88
C LEU A 119 18.26 -5.10 15.59
N HIS A 120 19.00 -5.89 14.85
CA HIS A 120 18.78 -7.33 14.74
C HIS A 120 20.08 -8.10 14.83
N TRP A 121 19.93 -9.41 15.01
CA TRP A 121 21.05 -10.34 15.08
C TRP A 121 21.09 -11.14 13.79
N ILE A 122 22.24 -11.15 13.13
CA ILE A 122 22.52 -12.01 11.98
C ILE A 122 23.24 -13.25 12.51
N THR A 123 22.65 -14.42 12.30
CA THR A 123 23.27 -15.70 12.65
C THR A 123 24.49 -15.93 11.77
N VAL A 124 25.63 -16.21 12.39
CA VAL A 124 26.87 -16.53 11.68
C VAL A 124 26.76 -17.95 11.14
N ALA A 125 27.14 -18.16 9.87
CA ALA A 125 27.10 -19.49 9.27
C ALA A 125 28.05 -20.44 10.02
N ASN A 126 27.68 -21.73 10.13
CA ASN A 126 28.40 -22.68 10.99
C ASN A 126 29.89 -22.85 10.65
N ASP A 127 30.25 -22.64 9.38
CA ASP A 127 31.61 -22.64 8.83
C ASP A 127 32.37 -21.33 9.09
N GLU A 128 31.65 -20.23 9.31
CA GLU A 128 32.18 -18.92 9.69
C GLU A 128 32.35 -18.75 11.21
N ILE A 129 31.83 -19.69 12.02
CA ILE A 129 32.02 -19.67 13.47
C ILE A 129 33.47 -20.03 13.81
N THR A 130 34.16 -19.13 14.50
CA THR A 130 35.50 -19.37 15.04
C THR A 130 35.49 -20.49 16.08
N ARG A 131 36.31 -21.53 15.87
CA ARG A 131 36.48 -22.64 16.83
C ARG A 131 37.94 -22.79 17.21
N LEU A 132 38.19 -22.89 18.51
CA LEU A 132 39.54 -23.12 19.02
C LEU A 132 40.05 -24.50 18.56
N GLY A 133 41.28 -24.53 18.03
CA GLY A 133 41.91 -25.75 17.54
C GLY A 133 41.55 -26.14 16.10
N THR A 134 40.63 -25.41 15.44
CA THR A 134 40.28 -25.63 14.04
C THR A 134 40.81 -24.47 13.19
N PRO A 135 41.87 -24.67 12.38
CA PRO A 135 42.36 -23.64 11.48
C PRO A 135 41.36 -23.43 10.32
N ALA A 136 40.83 -22.23 10.22
CA ALA A 136 39.93 -21.77 9.17
C ALA A 136 40.17 -20.26 8.93
N GLN A 137 39.64 -19.71 7.84
CA GLN A 137 39.66 -18.25 7.61
C GLN A 137 38.94 -17.49 8.74
N SER A 138 37.86 -18.08 9.26
CA SER A 138 37.14 -17.62 10.45
C SER A 138 37.94 -17.71 11.75
N SER A 139 39.14 -18.29 11.76
CA SER A 139 40.01 -18.34 12.95
C SER A 139 41.13 -17.28 12.93
N VAL A 140 41.20 -16.45 11.88
CA VAL A 140 42.22 -15.41 11.72
C VAL A 140 41.69 -14.06 12.21
N LEU A 141 42.30 -13.53 13.27
CA LEU A 141 42.02 -12.18 13.76
C LEU A 141 42.27 -11.13 12.68
N GLY A 142 41.33 -10.20 12.51
CA GLY A 142 41.39 -9.14 11.51
C GLY A 142 40.97 -9.56 10.09
N ASN A 143 40.78 -10.85 9.83
CA ASN A 143 40.47 -11.36 8.48
C ASN A 143 39.19 -12.21 8.40
N GLY A 144 38.62 -12.63 9.53
CA GLY A 144 37.39 -13.43 9.55
C GLY A 144 36.95 -13.90 10.93
N ALA A 145 37.77 -13.75 11.97
CA ALA A 145 37.36 -14.12 13.33
C ALA A 145 36.24 -13.20 13.86
N LEU A 146 35.12 -13.82 14.21
CA LEU A 146 33.94 -13.18 14.78
C LEU A 146 33.72 -13.67 16.22
N ILE A 147 33.18 -12.81 17.07
CA ILE A 147 32.87 -13.15 18.46
C ILE A 147 31.41 -13.61 18.52
N GLY A 148 31.20 -14.85 18.96
CA GLY A 148 29.86 -15.40 19.22
C GLY A 148 29.26 -16.14 18.02
N GLN A 149 27.97 -16.47 18.14
CA GLN A 149 27.20 -17.19 17.11
C GLN A 149 26.33 -16.25 16.26
N ALA A 150 26.29 -14.96 16.60
CA ALA A 150 25.52 -13.95 15.90
C ALA A 150 26.19 -12.58 16.01
N VAL A 151 26.01 -11.75 14.99
CA VAL A 151 26.56 -10.38 14.91
C VAL A 151 25.39 -9.38 14.94
N PRO A 152 25.48 -8.28 15.72
CA PRO A 152 24.47 -7.24 15.69
C PRO A 152 24.56 -6.44 14.38
N ASP A 153 23.43 -6.27 13.70
CA ASP A 153 23.26 -5.36 12.56
C ASP A 153 22.15 -4.33 12.84
N MET A 154 22.33 -3.13 12.30
CA MET A 154 21.35 -2.04 12.36
C MET A 154 21.13 -1.41 10.99
N GLN A 155 21.69 -1.94 9.90
CA GLN A 155 21.69 -1.28 8.60
C GLN A 155 20.44 -1.61 7.78
N TYR A 156 19.99 -2.85 7.81
CA TYR A 156 18.99 -3.35 6.85
C TYR A 156 17.63 -3.66 7.46
N LYS A 157 17.43 -3.36 8.75
CA LYS A 157 16.15 -3.60 9.43
C LYS A 157 15.48 -2.31 9.88
N PHE A 158 14.18 -2.22 9.64
CA PHE A 158 13.33 -1.18 10.22
C PHE A 158 12.16 -1.80 10.99
N ARG A 159 11.56 -1.00 11.86
CA ARG A 159 10.37 -1.37 12.62
C ARG A 159 9.20 -0.49 12.23
N LEU A 160 8.10 -1.12 11.84
CA LEU A 160 6.84 -0.47 11.58
C LEU A 160 5.98 -0.49 12.85
N ILE A 161 5.75 0.69 13.43
CA ILE A 161 4.92 0.87 14.62
C ILE A 161 3.49 1.16 14.17
N ILE A 162 2.55 0.32 14.59
CA ILE A 162 1.13 0.43 14.24
C ILE A 162 0.33 0.74 15.49
N GLY A 163 -0.40 1.85 15.48
CA GLY A 163 -1.29 2.23 16.56
C GLY A 163 -1.03 3.64 17.12
N PRO A 164 -1.80 4.03 18.14
CA PRO A 164 -2.54 3.17 19.06
C PRO A 164 -3.85 2.56 18.50
N LEU A 165 -3.97 1.23 18.59
CA LEU A 165 -5.06 0.41 18.04
C LEU A 165 -6.14 0.08 19.08
N THR A 166 -7.35 -0.20 18.62
CA THR A 166 -8.33 -0.93 19.43
C THR A 166 -7.95 -2.41 19.53
N LEU A 167 -8.54 -3.15 20.48
CA LEU A 167 -8.30 -4.59 20.55
C LEU A 167 -8.77 -5.31 19.28
N GLU A 168 -9.86 -4.84 18.65
CA GLU A 168 -10.36 -5.42 17.40
C GLU A 168 -9.36 -5.22 16.26
N ASP A 169 -8.87 -4.00 16.06
CA ASP A 169 -7.87 -3.72 15.02
C ASP A 169 -6.57 -4.48 15.27
N TYR A 170 -6.15 -4.55 16.54
CA TYR A 170 -4.98 -5.31 16.95
C TYR A 170 -5.07 -6.78 16.51
N LEU A 171 -6.23 -7.43 16.72
CA LEU A 171 -6.46 -8.81 16.30
C LEU A 171 -6.42 -8.98 14.78
N ARG A 172 -6.81 -7.96 14.00
CA ARG A 172 -6.77 -7.99 12.53
C ARG A 172 -5.35 -7.90 11.96
N PHE A 173 -4.41 -7.31 12.71
CA PHE A 173 -2.99 -7.20 12.33
C PHE A 173 -2.11 -8.34 12.89
N LEU A 174 -2.64 -9.19 13.78
CA LEU A 174 -1.92 -10.39 14.24
C LEU A 174 -1.73 -11.40 13.10
N PRO A 175 -0.79 -12.35 13.24
CA PRO A 175 -0.67 -13.45 12.29
C PRO A 175 -1.98 -14.25 12.17
N GLY A 176 -2.47 -14.41 10.94
CA GLY A 176 -3.79 -14.98 10.64
C GLY A 176 -4.96 -13.99 10.62
N GLY A 177 -4.70 -12.71 10.90
CA GLY A 177 -5.66 -11.63 10.71
C GLY A 177 -5.72 -11.15 9.25
N ASN A 178 -6.86 -10.61 8.84
CA ASN A 178 -7.11 -10.25 7.45
C ASN A 178 -6.30 -9.05 6.95
N ASN A 179 -5.82 -8.17 7.84
CA ASN A 179 -5.08 -6.98 7.44
C ASN A 179 -3.60 -7.27 7.18
N LEU A 180 -3.04 -8.32 7.79
CA LEU A 180 -1.61 -8.61 7.71
C LEU A 180 -1.13 -8.93 6.27
N PRO A 181 -1.82 -9.78 5.47
CA PRO A 181 -1.41 -10.03 4.09
C PRO A 181 -1.38 -8.75 3.24
N VAL A 182 -2.42 -7.92 3.37
CA VAL A 182 -2.54 -6.65 2.65
C VAL A 182 -1.44 -5.66 3.06
N LEU A 183 -1.13 -5.59 4.35
CA LEU A 183 -0.05 -4.77 4.88
C LEU A 183 1.31 -5.21 4.31
N THR A 184 1.61 -6.51 4.35
CA THR A 184 2.86 -7.06 3.84
C THR A 184 3.04 -6.74 2.35
N GLU A 185 1.98 -6.88 1.56
CA GLU A 185 2.04 -6.56 0.14
C GLU A 185 2.20 -5.07 -0.16
N LEU A 186 1.54 -4.20 0.61
CA LEU A 186 1.75 -2.77 0.52
C LEU A 186 3.20 -2.40 0.81
N VAL A 187 3.76 -2.93 1.90
CA VAL A 187 5.17 -2.70 2.26
C VAL A 187 6.08 -3.19 1.12
N ARG A 188 5.89 -4.42 0.62
CA ARG A 188 6.67 -4.95 -0.52
C ARG A 188 6.57 -4.09 -1.78
N THR A 189 5.39 -3.55 -2.07
CA THR A 189 5.21 -2.65 -3.22
C THR A 189 6.03 -1.37 -3.07
N PHE A 190 6.24 -0.90 -1.84
CA PHE A 190 7.04 0.28 -1.55
C PHE A 190 8.54 0.03 -1.54
N ILE A 191 8.99 -0.98 -0.79
CA ILE A 191 10.41 -1.20 -0.49
C ILE A 191 11.03 -2.37 -1.26
N GLY A 192 10.24 -3.17 -1.97
CA GLY A 192 10.68 -4.43 -2.57
C GLY A 192 11.02 -5.48 -1.51
N PHE A 193 12.14 -6.17 -1.72
CA PHE A 193 12.68 -7.23 -0.85
C PHE A 193 14.07 -6.89 -0.29
N GLU A 194 14.41 -5.60 -0.27
CA GLU A 194 15.75 -5.11 0.09
C GLU A 194 15.99 -5.04 1.60
N TYR A 195 14.93 -4.92 2.39
CA TYR A 195 15.00 -4.67 3.83
C TYR A 195 14.26 -5.72 4.63
N CYS A 196 14.87 -6.12 5.75
CA CYS A 196 14.17 -6.84 6.80
C CYS A 196 13.26 -5.87 7.55
N TRP A 197 12.12 -6.35 8.04
CA TRP A 197 11.24 -5.51 8.84
C TRP A 197 10.47 -6.27 9.89
N GLU A 198 10.13 -5.57 10.95
CA GLU A 198 9.28 -6.08 12.02
C GLU A 198 8.13 -5.11 12.29
N ILE A 199 7.04 -5.66 12.79
CA ILE A 199 5.86 -4.92 13.20
C ILE A 199 5.89 -4.80 14.71
N GLU A 200 5.63 -3.60 15.24
CA GLU A 200 5.28 -3.37 16.64
C GLU A 200 3.84 -2.89 16.71
N LEU A 201 2.97 -3.71 17.29
CA LEU A 201 1.57 -3.36 17.49
C LEU A 201 1.41 -2.64 18.83
N GLN A 202 0.86 -1.43 18.83
CA GLN A 202 0.56 -0.66 20.02
C GLN A 202 -0.96 -0.58 20.25
N LEU A 203 -1.42 -0.93 21.44
CA LEU A 203 -2.83 -0.76 21.82
C LEU A 203 -3.05 0.59 22.51
N LYS A 204 -4.27 1.11 22.37
CA LYS A 204 -4.77 2.20 23.22
C LYS A 204 -4.65 1.83 24.71
N PRO A 205 -4.44 2.82 25.59
CA PRO A 205 -4.51 2.60 27.03
C PRO A 205 -5.83 1.91 27.39
N HIS A 206 -5.78 0.95 28.33
CA HIS A 206 -6.94 0.18 28.82
C HIS A 206 -7.65 -0.73 27.80
N ALA A 207 -7.21 -0.76 26.53
CA ALA A 207 -7.75 -1.68 25.52
C ALA A 207 -7.17 -3.10 25.63
N ALA A 208 -6.04 -3.26 26.33
CA ALA A 208 -5.40 -4.55 26.59
C ALA A 208 -6.10 -5.29 27.74
N PRO A 209 -6.80 -6.42 27.49
CA PRO A 209 -7.42 -7.21 28.53
C PRO A 209 -6.37 -7.94 29.38
N PRO A 210 -6.50 -7.97 30.73
CA PRO A 210 -5.61 -8.79 31.54
C PRO A 210 -5.83 -10.27 31.21
N ALA A 211 -4.73 -11.03 31.15
CA ALA A 211 -4.77 -12.47 30.98
C ALA A 211 -5.36 -13.13 32.23
N VAL A 212 -6.21 -14.12 32.03
CA VAL A 212 -6.81 -14.92 33.10
C VAL A 212 -6.50 -16.39 32.83
N ILE A 213 -6.20 -17.14 33.89
CA ILE A 213 -5.94 -18.58 33.79
C ILE A 213 -7.20 -19.27 33.24
N GLY A 214 -7.03 -20.08 32.19
CA GLY A 214 -8.15 -20.73 31.49
C GLY A 214 -8.93 -19.83 30.53
N GLY A 215 -8.48 -18.59 30.31
CA GLY A 215 -9.06 -17.68 29.32
C GLY A 215 -8.64 -17.99 27.88
N ALA A 216 -9.23 -17.27 26.93
CA ALA A 216 -8.96 -17.43 25.49
C ALA A 216 -7.71 -16.67 25.01
N GLN A 217 -6.98 -15.99 25.90
CA GLN A 217 -5.78 -15.23 25.55
C GLN A 217 -4.62 -16.16 25.16
N ARG A 218 -3.82 -15.75 24.17
CA ARG A 218 -2.66 -16.49 23.69
C ARG A 218 -1.38 -15.82 24.18
N LEU A 219 -0.48 -16.60 24.79
CA LEU A 219 0.79 -16.09 25.29
C LEU A 219 1.63 -15.50 24.15
N GLY A 220 2.19 -14.32 24.38
CA GLY A 220 2.98 -13.58 23.38
C GLY A 220 2.15 -12.84 22.32
N TRP A 221 0.83 -13.02 22.29
CA TRP A 221 -0.06 -12.44 21.29
C TRP A 221 -1.08 -11.50 21.94
N THR A 222 -1.87 -12.02 22.89
CA THR A 222 -3.02 -11.31 23.50
C THR A 222 -3.07 -11.45 25.03
N ALA A 223 -1.96 -11.85 25.65
CA ALA A 223 -1.87 -12.06 27.09
C ALA A 223 -1.03 -10.95 27.75
N TRP A 224 -1.69 -10.09 28.52
CA TRP A 224 -1.04 -9.07 29.35
C TRP A 224 -1.18 -9.41 30.83
N ALA A 225 -0.11 -9.25 31.62
CA ALA A 225 -0.08 -9.64 33.03
C ALA A 225 -1.02 -8.82 33.93
N GLY A 226 -1.56 -7.71 33.44
CA GLY A 226 -2.44 -6.83 34.20
C GLY A 226 -3.01 -5.71 33.35
N LYS A 227 -3.68 -4.75 34.01
CA LYS A 227 -4.20 -3.54 33.36
C LYS A 227 -3.11 -2.47 33.25
N ALA A 228 -3.22 -1.62 32.24
CA ALA A 228 -2.32 -0.48 32.09
C ALA A 228 -2.44 0.46 33.30
N MET A 229 -1.30 0.80 33.92
CA MET A 229 -1.26 1.73 35.05
C MET A 229 -1.26 3.21 34.63
N HIS A 230 -0.97 3.48 33.36
CA HIS A 230 -0.81 4.83 32.81
C HIS A 230 -1.60 4.96 31.50
N ASP A 231 -1.98 6.19 31.14
CA ASP A 231 -2.65 6.51 29.86
C ASP A 231 -1.69 6.54 28.66
N ARG A 232 -0.68 5.66 28.64
CA ARG A 232 0.24 5.49 27.52
C ARG A 232 -0.15 4.28 26.68
N PRO A 233 0.08 4.31 25.36
CA PRO A 233 -0.08 3.13 24.52
C PRO A 233 0.69 1.94 25.08
N VAL A 234 0.10 0.76 25.01
CA VAL A 234 0.71 -0.48 25.49
C VAL A 234 1.32 -1.18 24.29
N THR A 235 2.65 -1.39 24.32
CA THR A 235 3.32 -2.23 23.32
C THR A 235 2.83 -3.68 23.47
N GLY A 236 2.27 -4.22 22.40
CA GLY A 236 1.83 -5.59 22.28
C GLY A 236 2.89 -6.47 21.62
N MET A 237 2.48 -7.29 20.66
CA MET A 237 3.35 -8.21 19.94
C MET A 237 4.31 -7.44 19.02
N ILE A 238 5.58 -7.86 19.04
CA ILE A 238 6.59 -7.48 18.06
C ILE A 238 6.97 -8.74 17.30
N PHE A 239 6.88 -8.71 15.96
CA PHE A 239 7.16 -9.88 15.15
C PHE A 239 7.57 -9.52 13.73
N GLU A 240 8.26 -10.45 13.07
CA GLU A 240 8.62 -10.34 11.66
C GLU A 240 7.54 -11.01 10.81
N PRO A 241 6.82 -10.26 9.96
CA PRO A 241 5.67 -10.79 9.23
C PRO A 241 6.06 -11.76 8.12
N GLU A 242 7.30 -11.68 7.61
CA GLU A 242 7.74 -12.48 6.47
C GLU A 242 8.33 -13.83 6.88
N HIS A 243 8.94 -13.93 8.06
CA HIS A 243 9.46 -15.20 8.59
C HIS A 243 8.35 -16.22 8.93
N GLY A 244 7.08 -15.79 9.00
CA GLY A 244 5.93 -16.67 9.21
C GLY A 244 5.31 -17.25 7.92
N LEU A 245 5.72 -16.78 6.74
CA LEU A 245 5.14 -17.19 5.45
C LEU A 245 5.88 -18.35 4.78
N THR A 246 7.04 -18.74 5.31
CA THR A 246 7.80 -19.91 4.86
C THR A 246 7.51 -21.10 5.76
N ASN A 247 6.42 -21.82 5.47
CA ASN A 247 6.21 -23.22 5.87
C ASN A 247 5.29 -23.90 4.86
#